data_AF-A0AAW6QEB1-F1
#
_entry.id   AF-A0AAW6QEB1-F1
#
_cell.length_a   1.000
_cell.length_b   1.000
_cell.length_c   1.000
_cell.angle_alpha   90.00
_cell.angle_beta   90.00
_cell.angle_gamma   90.00
#
_symmetry.space_group_name_H-M   'P 1'
#
loop_
_entity.id
_entity.type
_entity.pdbx_description
1 polymer ?
#
loop_
_entity_poly.entity_id
_entity_poly.type
_entity_poly.pdbx_seq_one_letter_code
_entity_poly.pdbx_strand_id
1 'polypeptide(L)'
;MVAGMVPSVFASGAGAAFRAPMAVAVIFGLTASTLLSLVFVPVIYLLMDDFRNWLAPKLEKLTSVTDEDRAKAELGKEKRSILLLK
;
A
#
# COMPACT_ATOMS: atom_id res chain seq x y z
N MET A 1 2.04 -15.97 16.88
CA MET A 1 1.28 -15.44 18.04
C MET A 1 0.26 -16.44 18.61
N VAL A 2 -0.55 -17.11 17.79
CA VAL A 2 -1.65 -18.00 18.25
C VAL A 2 -1.19 -19.19 19.13
N ALA A 3 0.00 -19.74 18.89
CA ALA A 3 0.49 -20.94 19.59
C ALA A 3 0.58 -20.80 21.13
N GLY A 4 0.81 -19.58 21.65
CA GLY A 4 0.90 -19.34 23.09
C GLY A 4 -0.44 -19.31 23.82
N MET A 5 -1.56 -19.14 23.10
CA MET A 5 -2.91 -19.09 23.69
C MET A 5 -3.62 -20.45 23.66
N VAL A 6 -3.07 -21.45 22.96
CA VAL A 6 -3.63 -22.80 22.88
C VAL A 6 -3.90 -23.43 24.26
N PRO A 7 -3.02 -23.33 25.27
CA PRO A 7 -3.29 -23.90 26.59
C PRO A 7 -4.47 -23.22 27.31
N SER A 8 -4.71 -21.93 27.04
CA SER A 8 -5.78 -21.16 27.68
C SER A 8 -7.19 -21.57 27.23
N VAL A 9 -7.32 -22.23 26.08
CA VAL A 9 -8.57 -22.78 25.57
C VAL A 9 -8.92 -24.13 26.25
N PHE A 10 -7.89 -24.91 26.60
CA PHE A 10 -8.04 -26.19 27.30
C PHE A 10 -7.98 -26.07 28.84
N ALA A 11 -7.69 -24.88 29.36
CA ALA A 11 -7.60 -24.63 30.79
C ALA A 11 -8.98 -24.69 31.45
N SER A 12 -9.29 -25.82 32.08
CA SER A 12 -10.46 -26.01 32.94
C SER A 12 -10.14 -25.61 34.38
N GLY A 13 -10.81 -24.56 34.90
CA GLY A 13 -10.63 -24.04 36.26
C GLY A 13 -11.62 -22.91 36.58
N ALA A 14 -11.59 -22.39 37.82
CA ALA A 14 -12.47 -21.30 38.24
C ALA A 14 -12.27 -20.05 37.35
N GLY A 15 -13.34 -19.57 36.70
CA GLY A 15 -13.30 -18.47 35.73
C GLY A 15 -13.08 -18.89 34.26
N ALA A 16 -12.93 -20.19 33.97
CA ALA A 16 -12.79 -20.69 32.60
C ALA A 16 -14.03 -20.41 31.72
N ALA A 17 -15.23 -20.36 32.32
CA ALA A 17 -16.47 -20.07 31.61
C ALA A 17 -16.45 -18.74 30.85
N PHE A 18 -15.71 -17.73 31.33
CA PHE A 18 -15.57 -16.44 30.67
C PHE A 18 -14.29 -16.32 29.82
N ARG A 19 -13.21 -16.98 30.24
CA ARG A 19 -11.90 -16.88 29.55
C ARG A 19 -11.83 -17.73 28.28
N ALA A 20 -12.47 -18.90 28.28
CA ALA A 20 -12.51 -19.79 27.12
C ALA A 20 -13.16 -19.14 25.87
N PRO A 21 -14.38 -18.57 25.93
CA PRO A 21 -14.98 -17.95 24.74
C PRO A 21 -14.21 -16.72 24.25
N MET A 22 -13.63 -15.94 25.16
CA MET A 22 -12.79 -14.79 24.81
C MET A 22 -11.51 -15.22 24.08
N ALA A 23 -10.84 -16.27 24.56
CA ALA A 23 -9.63 -16.79 23.91
C ALA A 23 -9.92 -17.34 22.50
N VAL A 24 -11.04 -18.06 22.33
CA VAL A 24 -11.46 -18.59 21.02
C VAL A 24 -11.74 -17.46 20.04
N ALA A 25 -12.46 -16.41 20.46
CA ALA A 25 -12.74 -15.24 19.62
C ALA A 25 -11.47 -14.53 19.14
N VAL A 26 -10.49 -14.35 20.05
CA VAL A 26 -9.20 -13.72 19.72
C VAL A 26 -8.39 -14.58 18.75
N ILE A 27 -8.28 -15.89 19.00
CA ILE A 27 -7.53 -16.81 18.13
C ILE A 27 -8.10 -16.79 16.71
N PHE A 28 -9.43 -16.87 16.59
CA PHE A 28 -10.08 -16.83 15.28
C PHE A 28 -9.86 -15.48 14.60
N GLY A 29 -10.05 -14.36 15.32
CA GLY A 29 -9.88 -13.01 14.78
C GLY A 29 -8.45 -12.72 14.31
N LEU A 30 -7.44 -13.14 15.05
CA LEU A 30 -6.03 -12.98 14.67
C LEU A 30 -5.65 -13.86 13.48
N THR A 31 -6.14 -15.10 13.46
CA THR A 31 -5.92 -16.02 12.33
C THR A 31 -6.56 -15.47 11.06
N ALA A 32 -7.83 -15.07 11.16
CA ALA A 32 -8.56 -14.45 10.06
C ALA A 32 -7.91 -13.15 9.60
N SER A 33 -7.44 -12.28 10.50
CA SER A 33 -6.76 -11.02 10.15
C SER A 33 -5.45 -11.27 9.38
N THR A 34 -4.70 -12.30 9.76
CA THR A 34 -3.46 -12.67 9.07
C THR A 34 -3.76 -13.19 7.66
N LEU A 35 -4.74 -14.09 7.53
CA LEU A 35 -5.17 -14.62 6.24
C LEU A 35 -5.78 -13.52 5.35
N LEU A 36 -6.60 -12.65 5.95
CA LEU A 36 -7.22 -11.54 5.27
C LEU A 36 -6.15 -10.61 4.74
N SER A 37 -5.12 -10.24 5.52
CA SER A 37 -4.03 -9.38 5.04
C SER A 37 -3.30 -9.96 3.82
N LEU A 38 -2.99 -11.27 3.86
CA LEU A 38 -2.34 -11.96 2.72
C LEU A 38 -3.16 -11.86 1.42
N VAL A 39 -4.49 -11.88 1.50
CA VAL A 39 -5.39 -11.76 0.35
C VAL A 39 -5.78 -10.32 0.05
N PHE A 40 -5.88 -9.47 1.06
CA PHE A 40 -6.36 -8.10 0.96
C PHE A 40 -5.33 -7.20 0.29
N VAL A 41 -4.04 -7.36 0.62
CA VAL A 41 -2.96 -6.59 0.01
C VAL A 41 -2.94 -6.72 -1.53
N PRO A 42 -2.95 -7.93 -2.14
CA PRO A 42 -2.96 -8.03 -3.60
C PRO A 42 -4.24 -7.51 -4.23
N VAL A 43 -5.40 -7.65 -3.58
CA VAL A 43 -6.67 -7.09 -4.08
C VAL A 43 -6.62 -5.57 -4.13
N ILE A 44 -6.13 -4.92 -3.07
CA ILE A 44 -5.97 -3.47 -3.05
C ILE A 44 -4.93 -3.01 -4.08
N TYR A 45 -3.87 -3.78 -4.29
CA TYR A 45 -2.88 -3.47 -5.32
C TYR A 45 -3.50 -3.45 -6.72
N LEU A 46 -4.27 -4.48 -7.09
CA LEU A 46 -4.98 -4.52 -8.37
C LEU A 46 -5.96 -3.35 -8.51
N LEU A 47 -6.72 -3.05 -7.45
CA LEU A 47 -7.65 -1.93 -7.45
C LEU A 47 -6.94 -0.57 -7.64
N MET A 48 -5.78 -0.40 -7.00
CA MET A 48 -4.96 0.81 -7.13
C MET A 48 -4.33 0.92 -8.53
N ASP A 49 -3.90 -0.20 -9.12
CA ASP A 49 -3.35 -0.22 -10.46
C ASP A 49 -4.41 0.17 -11.50
N ASP A 50 -5.63 -0.36 -11.37
CA ASP A 50 -6.77 0.03 -12.19
C ASP A 50 -7.11 1.53 -12.01
N PHE A 51 -7.09 2.02 -10.77
CA PHE A 51 -7.33 3.43 -10.47
C PHE A 51 -6.23 4.32 -11.06
N ARG A 52 -4.97 3.90 -10.99
CA ARG A 52 -3.83 4.59 -11.58
C ARG A 52 -3.98 4.67 -13.10
N ASN A 53 -4.36 3.59 -13.77
CA ASN A 53 -4.55 3.59 -15.22
C ASN A 53 -5.72 4.48 -15.66
N TRP A 54 -6.71 4.69 -14.80
CA TRP A 54 -7.80 5.64 -15.05
C TRP A 54 -7.40 7.10 -14.78
N LEU A 55 -6.59 7.35 -13.75
CA LEU A 55 -6.19 8.70 -13.34
C LEU A 55 -4.98 9.23 -14.13
N ALA A 56 -4.06 8.34 -14.54
CA ALA A 56 -2.88 8.65 -15.34
C ALA A 56 -3.19 9.47 -16.60
N PRO A 57 -4.14 9.10 -17.49
CA PRO A 57 -4.42 9.89 -18.69
C PRO A 57 -5.04 11.26 -18.39
N LYS A 58 -5.62 11.47 -17.20
CA LYS A 58 -6.12 12.78 -16.74
C LYS A 58 -5.03 13.65 -16.14
N LEU A 59 -4.09 13.08 -15.38
CA LEU A 59 -2.96 13.82 -14.81
C LEU A 59 -1.84 14.08 -15.82
N GLU A 60 -1.63 13.20 -16.79
CA GLU A 60 -0.68 13.41 -17.89
C GLU A 60 -1.03 14.69 -18.68
N LYS A 61 -2.33 14.98 -18.85
CA LYS A 61 -2.80 16.23 -19.46
C LYS A 61 -2.57 17.49 -18.61
N LEU A 62 -2.26 17.37 -17.32
CA LEU A 62 -2.11 18.50 -16.39
C LEU A 62 -0.68 18.66 -15.85
N THR A 63 0.13 17.61 -15.89
CA THR A 63 1.51 17.56 -15.34
C THR A 63 2.57 17.27 -16.41
N SER A 64 2.23 17.39 -17.69
CA SER A 64 3.24 17.43 -18.75
C SER A 64 4.06 18.74 -18.66
N VAL A 65 5.07 18.75 -17.80
CA VAL A 65 6.39 19.25 -18.21
C VAL A 65 6.82 18.29 -19.31
N THR A 66 6.37 18.61 -20.51
CA THR A 66 6.53 17.78 -21.70
C THR A 66 8.03 17.62 -21.97
N ASP A 67 8.44 16.55 -22.63
CA ASP A 67 9.77 16.51 -23.25
C ASP A 67 10.06 17.77 -24.12
N GLU A 68 9.02 18.45 -24.62
CA GLU A 68 9.11 19.76 -25.28
C GLU A 68 9.56 20.91 -24.35
N ASP A 69 9.19 20.91 -23.07
CA ASP A 69 9.63 21.92 -22.08
C ASP A 69 11.09 21.69 -21.67
N ARG A 70 11.52 20.41 -21.56
CA ARG A 70 12.94 20.06 -21.39
C ARG A 70 13.77 20.42 -22.62
N ALA A 71 13.26 20.14 -23.83
CA ALA A 71 13.94 20.49 -25.08
C ALA A 71 14.10 22.01 -25.25
N LYS A 72 13.07 22.80 -24.93
CA LYS A 72 13.16 24.28 -24.94
C LYS A 72 14.13 24.83 -23.88
N ALA A 73 14.23 24.19 -22.71
CA ALA A 73 15.19 24.58 -21.68
C ALA A 73 16.65 24.35 -22.12
N GLU A 74 16.93 23.23 -22.81
CA GLU A 74 18.28 22.91 -23.31
C GLU A 74 18.69 23.80 -24.49
N LEU A 75 17.78 24.06 -25.44
CA LEU A 75 17.99 25.04 -26.53
C LEU A 75 18.25 26.46 -26.01
N GLY A 76 17.63 26.83 -24.88
CA GLY A 76 17.86 28.11 -24.21
C GLY A 76 19.24 28.24 -23.58
N LYS A 77 19.80 27.14 -23.05
CA LYS A 77 21.18 27.09 -22.54
C LYS A 77 22.21 27.21 -23.67
N GLU A 78 21.99 26.50 -24.78
CA GLU A 78 22.92 26.51 -25.91
C GLU A 78 23.04 27.91 -26.55
N LYS A 79 21.91 28.58 -26.77
CA LYS A 79 21.90 29.97 -27.27
C LYS A 79 22.59 30.96 -26.34
N ARG A 80 22.45 30.79 -25.02
CA ARG A 80 23.15 31.65 -24.04
C ARG A 80 24.66 31.40 -24.03
N SER A 81 25.11 30.17 -24.22
CA SER A 81 26.54 29.84 -24.28
C SER A 81 27.21 30.42 -25.53
N ILE A 82 26.50 30.46 -26.66
CA ILE A 82 27.01 31.05 -27.90
C ILE A 82 27.04 32.59 -27.82
N LEU A 83 26.09 33.21 -27.11
CA LEU A 83 26.03 34.67 -26.94
C LEU A 83 27.10 35.19 -25.96
N LEU A 84 27.57 34.37 -25.02
CA LEU A 84 28.65 34.72 -24.09
C LEU A 84 30.06 34.57 -24.69
N LEU A 85 30.18 33.97 -25.87
CA LEU A 85 31.44 33.70 -26.56
C LEU A 85 31.69 34.61 -27.78
N LYS A 86 30.76 35.52 -28.09
CA LYS A 86 30.87 36.56 -29.13
C LYS A 86 31.00 37.94 -28.49
#